data_AF-A0A2V6K8R8-F1
#
_entry.id   AF-A0A2V6K8R8-F1
#
_cell.length_a   1.000
_cell.length_b   1.000
_cell.length_c   1.000
_cell.angle_alpha   90.00
_cell.angle_beta   90.00
_cell.angle_gamma   90.00
#
_symmetry.space_group_name_H-M   'P 1'
#
loop_
_entity.id
_entity.type
_entity.pdbx_description
1 polymer ?
#
loop_
_entity_poly.entity_id
_entity_poly.type
_entity_poly.pdbx_seq_one_letter_code
_entity_poly.pdbx_strand_id
1 'polypeptide(L)'
;MRKVNTTKMAELTWSSPKGKFIGAGKEISEALGRKPESTDLNERQILTFRVTDQSGVSCLGGWKDVWRKFVVVEGHVPSGPPIYQVEGRALQINLSGDMCDAYDIIDGVLTGTEFRRERRIFGLGGGEVVGTVRGSLCSDERI
;
A
#
# COMPACT_ATOMS: atom_id res chain seq x y z
N MET A 1 1.31 13.07 -2.99
CA MET A 1 2.54 12.60 -3.67
C MET A 1 3.51 13.77 -3.81
N ARG A 2 4.79 13.62 -3.42
CA ARG A 2 5.81 14.68 -3.62
C ARG A 2 6.34 14.60 -5.05
N LYS A 3 6.57 15.74 -5.69
CA LYS A 3 7.19 15.82 -7.02
C LYS A 3 8.59 16.40 -6.88
N VAL A 4 9.57 15.82 -7.56
CA VAL A 4 10.97 16.30 -7.59
C VAL A 4 11.40 16.55 -9.02
N ASN A 5 12.21 17.60 -9.23
CA ASN A 5 12.80 17.89 -10.54
C ASN A 5 14.23 17.35 -10.58
N THR A 6 14.43 16.19 -11.21
CA THR A 6 15.71 15.49 -11.27
C THR A 6 16.80 16.29 -11.99
N THR A 7 16.45 17.22 -12.88
CA THR A 7 17.42 18.10 -13.55
C THR A 7 18.10 19.09 -12.59
N LYS A 8 17.42 19.46 -11.49
CA LYS A 8 17.95 20.40 -10.49
C LYS A 8 18.59 19.72 -9.28
N MET A 9 18.65 18.39 -9.26
CA MET A 9 19.23 17.63 -8.16
C MET A 9 20.74 17.48 -8.31
N ALA A 10 21.46 17.68 -7.21
CA ALA A 10 22.88 17.38 -7.12
C ALA A 10 23.11 15.87 -7.30
N GLU A 11 24.19 15.53 -8.00
CA GLU A 11 24.65 14.16 -8.16
C GLU A 11 25.66 13.85 -7.05
N LEU A 12 25.46 12.74 -6.36
CA LEU A 12 26.34 12.26 -5.31
C LEU A 12 27.27 11.23 -5.90
N THR A 13 28.57 11.46 -5.72
CA THR A 13 29.61 10.54 -6.12
C THR A 13 30.04 9.70 -4.93
N TRP A 14 30.27 8.42 -5.18
CA TRP A 14 30.75 7.48 -4.19
C TRP A 14 31.87 6.64 -4.80
N SER A 15 32.86 6.32 -3.98
CA SER A 15 33.90 5.36 -4.31
C SER A 15 33.95 4.26 -3.26
N SER A 16 34.13 3.01 -3.72
CA SER A 16 34.41 1.89 -2.82
C SER A 16 35.63 2.20 -1.92
N PRO A 17 35.74 1.62 -0.71
CA PRO A 17 36.84 1.92 0.22
C PRO A 17 38.25 1.72 -0.35
N LYS A 18 38.40 0.83 -1.34
CA LYS A 18 39.67 0.57 -2.05
C LYS A 18 39.77 1.26 -3.41
N GLY A 19 38.82 2.14 -3.75
CA GLY A 19 38.80 2.90 -5.00
C GLY A 19 38.57 2.09 -6.28
N LYS A 20 38.33 0.77 -6.19
CA LYS A 20 38.13 -0.11 -7.35
C LYS A 20 36.85 0.23 -8.13
N PHE A 21 35.82 0.67 -7.42
CA PHE A 21 34.53 1.07 -7.99
C PHE A 21 34.25 2.54 -7.67
N ILE A 22 33.75 3.26 -8.67
CA ILE A 22 33.28 4.64 -8.58
C ILE A 22 31.88 4.67 -9.19
N GLY A 23 30.94 5.32 -8.52
CA GLY A 23 29.57 5.52 -8.97
C GLY A 23 29.14 6.96 -8.74
N ALA A 24 28.18 7.41 -9.54
CA ALA A 24 27.52 8.70 -9.39
C ALA A 24 26.01 8.49 -9.55
N GLY A 25 25.21 9.14 -8.72
CA GLY A 25 23.77 8.97 -8.73
C GLY A 25 23.03 10.15 -8.12
N LYS A 26 21.76 10.29 -8.47
CA LYS A 26 20.84 11.25 -7.84
C LYS A 26 19.97 10.50 -6.85
N GLU A 27 19.97 10.93 -5.60
CA GLU A 27 19.21 10.32 -4.49
C GLU A 27 17.72 10.71 -4.56
N ILE A 28 17.02 10.20 -5.59
CA ILE A 28 15.62 10.53 -5.91
C ILE A 28 14.68 10.10 -4.78
N SER A 29 14.93 8.94 -4.17
CA SER A 29 14.08 8.38 -3.12
C SER A 29 14.08 9.25 -1.86
N GLU A 30 15.24 9.75 -1.44
CA GLU A 30 15.44 10.66 -0.31
C GLU A 30 14.78 12.01 -0.58
N ALA A 31 14.96 12.55 -1.80
CA ALA A 31 14.29 13.79 -2.20
C ALA A 31 12.75 13.65 -2.22
N LEU A 32 12.23 12.45 -2.52
CA LEU A 32 10.81 12.11 -2.40
C LEU A 32 10.37 11.85 -0.95
N GLY A 33 11.30 11.84 0.00
CA GLY A 33 11.06 11.76 1.44
C GLY A 33 11.33 10.40 2.08
N ARG A 34 12.08 9.51 1.43
CA ARG A 34 12.64 8.31 2.06
C ARG A 34 13.65 8.75 3.14
N LYS A 35 13.61 8.12 4.31
CA LYS A 35 14.68 8.23 5.29
C LYS A 35 15.73 7.17 4.98
N PRO A 36 16.96 7.54 4.60
CA PRO A 36 17.93 6.58 4.06
C PRO A 36 18.37 5.51 5.05
N GLU A 37 18.42 5.87 6.33
CA GLU A 37 18.77 5.04 7.48
C GLU A 37 17.62 4.17 8.00
N SER A 38 16.41 4.37 7.49
CA SER A 38 15.26 3.62 7.95
C SER A 38 15.25 2.21 7.39
N THR A 39 15.23 1.25 8.31
CA THR A 39 14.97 -0.17 8.03
C THR A 39 13.51 -0.54 8.24
N ASP A 40 12.65 0.44 8.55
CA ASP A 40 11.23 0.21 8.74
C ASP A 40 10.56 0.00 7.39
N LEU A 41 10.23 -1.26 7.09
CA LEU A 41 9.50 -1.64 5.88
C LEU A 41 8.13 -0.95 5.78
N ASN A 42 7.61 -0.42 6.89
CA ASN A 42 6.33 0.28 6.93
C ASN A 42 6.43 1.78 6.55
N GLU A 43 7.64 2.36 6.40
CA GLU A 43 7.79 3.81 6.20
C GLU A 43 7.32 4.37 4.84
N ARG A 44 6.86 3.51 3.92
CA ARG A 44 5.72 3.74 2.99
C ARG A 44 5.68 2.61 1.98
N GLN A 45 4.87 1.60 2.27
CA GLN A 45 4.53 0.61 1.27
C GLN A 45 3.46 1.17 0.34
N ILE A 46 3.76 1.21 -0.96
CA ILE A 46 2.75 1.47 -2.00
C ILE A 46 2.20 0.09 -2.42
N LEU A 47 0.88 -0.04 -2.41
CA LEU A 47 0.18 -1.20 -2.93
C LEU A 47 -0.68 -0.74 -4.10
N THR A 48 -0.48 -1.37 -5.25
CA THR A 48 -1.31 -1.15 -6.43
C THR A 48 -2.13 -2.41 -6.67
N PHE A 49 -3.44 -2.26 -6.75
CA PHE A 49 -4.37 -3.36 -6.99
C PHE A 49 -5.13 -3.15 -8.30
N ARG A 50 -5.36 -4.25 -9.01
CA ARG A 50 -6.42 -4.32 -10.01
C ARG A 50 -7.71 -4.74 -9.33
N VAL A 51 -8.76 -3.95 -9.55
CA VAL A 51 -10.13 -4.22 -9.11
C VAL A 51 -10.70 -5.37 -9.94
N THR A 52 -11.34 -6.34 -9.30
CA THR A 52 -12.02 -7.45 -9.99
C THR A 52 -13.41 -7.71 -9.41
N ASP A 53 -14.26 -8.38 -10.18
CA ASP A 53 -15.56 -8.87 -9.72
C ASP A 53 -15.53 -10.35 -9.28
N GLN A 54 -14.34 -10.95 -9.17
CA GLN A 54 -14.22 -12.33 -8.70
C GLN A 54 -14.50 -12.41 -7.20
N SER A 55 -15.28 -13.40 -6.76
CA SER A 55 -15.56 -13.62 -5.34
C SER A 55 -14.27 -13.87 -4.55
N GLY A 56 -14.13 -13.16 -3.43
CA GLY A 56 -13.12 -13.36 -2.40
C GLY A 56 -13.64 -14.23 -1.26
N VAL A 57 -12.72 -14.78 -0.48
CA VAL A 57 -13.02 -15.53 0.75
C VAL A 57 -12.68 -14.64 1.92
N SER A 58 -13.58 -14.51 2.89
CA SER A 58 -13.27 -13.93 4.19
C SER A 58 -13.99 -14.63 5.32
N CYS A 59 -13.34 -14.68 6.48
CA CYS A 59 -13.97 -15.11 7.73
C CYS A 59 -14.73 -13.95 8.41
N LEU A 60 -14.54 -12.70 7.97
CA LEU A 60 -15.37 -11.58 8.39
C LEU A 60 -16.70 -11.58 7.63
N GLY A 61 -17.79 -11.45 8.39
CA GLY A 61 -19.11 -11.15 7.82
C GLY A 61 -19.05 -9.83 7.05
N GLY A 62 -19.46 -9.86 5.78
CA GLY A 62 -19.56 -8.65 4.96
C GLY A 62 -20.79 -7.82 5.34
N TRP A 63 -20.91 -6.62 4.80
CA TRP A 63 -22.16 -5.85 4.88
C TRP A 63 -23.25 -6.39 3.93
N LYS A 64 -22.82 -7.03 2.83
CA LYS A 64 -23.68 -7.67 1.81
C LYS A 64 -23.15 -9.02 1.30
N ASP A 65 -22.39 -9.75 2.12
CA ASP A 65 -21.91 -11.12 1.88
C ASP A 65 -21.05 -11.39 0.64
N VAL A 66 -20.62 -10.36 -0.13
CA VAL A 66 -19.75 -10.58 -1.29
C VAL A 66 -18.49 -9.75 -1.19
N TRP A 67 -17.50 -10.35 -0.54
CA TRP A 67 -16.11 -9.97 -0.73
C TRP A 67 -15.68 -10.23 -2.17
N ARG A 68 -14.91 -9.33 -2.76
CA ARG A 68 -14.33 -9.46 -4.10
C ARG A 68 -12.82 -9.40 -4.03
N LYS A 69 -12.14 -10.06 -4.96
CA LYS A 69 -10.67 -10.09 -4.98
C LYS A 69 -10.08 -8.80 -5.52
N PHE A 70 -9.02 -8.35 -4.88
CA PHE A 70 -8.00 -7.55 -5.55
C PHE A 70 -6.94 -8.48 -6.13
N VAL A 71 -6.39 -8.09 -7.28
CA VAL A 71 -5.15 -8.68 -7.81
C VAL A 71 -4.03 -7.69 -7.53
N VAL A 72 -2.99 -8.12 -6.82
CA VAL A 72 -1.81 -7.28 -6.56
C VAL A 72 -1.07 -7.07 -7.88
N VAL A 73 -0.91 -5.81 -8.27
CA VAL A 73 -0.13 -5.39 -9.44
C VAL A 73 1.27 -4.98 -9.00
N GLU A 74 1.37 -4.26 -7.88
CA GLU A 74 2.63 -3.78 -7.32
C GLU A 74 2.58 -3.78 -5.78
N GLY A 75 3.73 -4.03 -5.16
CA GLY A 75 3.87 -4.07 -3.71
C GLY A 75 3.73 -5.49 -3.15
N HIS A 76 3.68 -5.59 -1.82
CA HIS A 76 3.66 -6.86 -1.13
C HIS A 76 2.55 -6.89 -0.07
N VAL A 77 1.66 -7.86 -0.17
CA VAL A 77 0.65 -8.09 0.86
C VAL A 77 1.17 -9.20 1.78
N PRO A 78 1.28 -8.95 3.09
CA PRO A 78 2.02 -9.85 3.99
C PRO A 78 1.29 -11.16 4.28
N SER A 79 -0.03 -11.20 4.16
CA SER A 79 -0.82 -12.38 4.52
C SER A 79 -2.07 -12.43 3.67
N GLY A 80 -2.32 -13.56 2.99
CA GLY A 80 -3.55 -13.80 2.26
C GLY A 80 -3.76 -12.97 0.97
N PRO A 81 -4.76 -13.33 0.15
CA PRO A 81 -5.18 -12.51 -0.97
C PRO A 81 -5.94 -11.29 -0.47
N PRO A 82 -5.63 -10.07 -0.95
CA PRO A 82 -6.39 -8.89 -0.62
C PRO A 82 -7.78 -8.96 -1.23
N ILE A 83 -8.78 -8.56 -0.47
CA ILE A 83 -10.18 -8.54 -0.87
C ILE A 83 -10.83 -7.21 -0.48
N TYR A 84 -11.97 -6.90 -1.07
CA TYR A 84 -12.70 -5.68 -0.78
C TYR A 84 -14.20 -5.88 -0.86
N GLN A 85 -14.93 -4.98 -0.19
CA GLN A 85 -16.36 -4.81 -0.36
C GLN A 85 -16.71 -3.33 -0.41
N VAL A 86 -17.78 -3.00 -1.14
CA VAL A 86 -18.27 -1.63 -1.29
C VAL A 86 -19.77 -1.60 -1.00
N GLU A 87 -20.19 -0.66 -0.16
CA GLU A 87 -21.60 -0.34 0.07
C GLU A 87 -21.82 1.18 -0.05
N GLY A 88 -22.52 1.60 -1.11
CA GLY A 88 -22.67 3.01 -1.42
C GLY A 88 -21.32 3.68 -1.64
N ARG A 89 -20.92 4.57 -0.73
CA ARG A 89 -19.58 5.19 -0.75
C ARG A 89 -18.60 4.53 0.20
N ALA A 90 -19.05 3.61 1.04
CA ALA A 90 -18.20 2.96 2.01
C ALA A 90 -17.40 1.83 1.33
N LEU A 91 -16.09 1.82 1.54
CA LEU A 91 -15.15 0.84 0.99
C LEU A 91 -14.42 0.20 2.16
N GLN A 92 -14.46 -1.13 2.24
CA GLN A 92 -13.64 -1.89 3.16
C GLN A 92 -12.68 -2.75 2.35
N ILE A 93 -11.41 -2.71 2.71
CA ILE A 93 -10.35 -3.54 2.15
C ILE A 93 -9.83 -4.42 3.27
N ASN A 94 -9.81 -5.72 3.06
CA ASN A 94 -9.12 -6.67 3.92
C ASN A 94 -7.87 -7.14 3.18
N LEU A 95 -6.70 -6.74 3.68
CA LEU A 95 -5.42 -7.15 3.13
C LEU A 95 -5.09 -8.60 3.47
N SER A 96 -5.78 -9.21 4.45
CA SER A 96 -5.60 -10.58 4.89
C SER A 96 -6.87 -11.40 4.74
N GLY A 97 -7.34 -11.49 3.49
CA GLY A 97 -8.68 -11.98 3.17
C GLY A 97 -9.03 -13.34 3.78
N ASP A 98 -8.18 -14.34 3.56
CA ASP A 98 -8.39 -15.74 3.95
C ASP A 98 -7.94 -16.08 5.39
N MET A 99 -7.53 -15.08 6.17
CA MET A 99 -7.20 -15.24 7.58
C MET A 99 -8.46 -15.12 8.45
N CYS A 100 -8.55 -15.93 9.51
CA CYS A 100 -9.71 -15.94 10.42
C CYS A 100 -9.42 -15.39 11.83
N ASP A 101 -8.16 -15.18 12.17
CA ASP A 101 -7.68 -14.81 13.50
C ASP A 101 -6.75 -13.59 13.51
N ALA A 102 -6.36 -13.11 12.33
CA ALA A 102 -5.52 -11.94 12.12
C ALA A 102 -6.00 -11.17 10.89
N TYR A 103 -6.54 -9.99 11.13
CA TYR A 103 -7.15 -9.12 10.12
C TYR A 103 -6.35 -7.85 9.96
N ASP A 104 -6.12 -7.45 8.72
CA ASP A 104 -5.50 -6.18 8.35
C ASP A 104 -6.47 -5.39 7.45
N ILE A 105 -7.22 -4.49 8.07
CA ILE A 105 -8.37 -3.83 7.48
C ILE A 105 -8.10 -2.35 7.24
N ILE A 106 -8.55 -1.88 6.07
CA ILE A 106 -8.62 -0.46 5.73
C ILE A 106 -10.09 -0.12 5.46
N ASP A 107 -10.69 0.70 6.31
CA ASP A 107 -12.11 1.04 6.24
C ASP A 107 -12.32 2.49 5.87
N GLY A 108 -13.16 2.74 4.85
CA GLY A 108 -13.25 4.04 4.26
C GLY A 108 -14.50 4.52 3.59
N VAL A 109 -14.44 5.78 3.19
CA VAL A 109 -15.44 6.40 2.32
C VAL A 109 -14.72 6.94 1.10
N LEU A 110 -15.18 6.51 -0.07
CA LEU A 110 -14.77 7.00 -1.36
C LEU A 110 -15.30 8.43 -1.56
N THR A 111 -14.40 9.36 -1.88
CA THR A 111 -14.70 10.75 -2.21
C THR A 111 -14.16 11.06 -3.60
N GLY A 112 -15.00 10.86 -4.62
CA GLY A 112 -14.56 10.94 -6.02
C GLY A 112 -13.59 9.80 -6.33
N THR A 113 -12.38 10.13 -6.76
CA THR A 113 -11.32 9.16 -7.06
C THR A 113 -10.39 8.88 -5.88
N GLU A 114 -10.58 9.53 -4.72
CA GLU A 114 -9.67 9.44 -3.58
C GLU A 114 -10.31 8.74 -2.36
N PHE A 115 -9.47 8.14 -1.53
CA PHE A 115 -9.82 7.67 -0.20
C PHE A 115 -8.69 7.96 0.81
N ARG A 116 -9.05 8.30 2.06
CA ARG A 116 -8.08 8.50 3.16
C ARG A 116 -8.61 7.99 4.48
N ARG A 117 -7.95 7.03 5.11
CA ARG A 117 -8.49 6.31 6.27
C ARG A 117 -7.46 5.68 7.17
N GLU A 118 -7.90 5.08 8.25
CA GLU A 118 -7.07 4.30 9.16
C GLU A 118 -6.94 2.86 8.67
N ARG A 119 -5.73 2.31 8.81
CA ARG A 119 -5.44 0.88 8.74
C ARG A 119 -5.45 0.33 10.16
N ARG A 120 -6.16 -0.76 10.35
CA ARG A 120 -6.33 -1.43 11.63
C ARG A 120 -5.89 -2.87 11.51
N ILE A 121 -5.08 -3.32 12.45
CA ILE A 121 -4.76 -4.74 12.60
C ILE A 121 -5.47 -5.24 13.85
N PHE A 122 -6.20 -6.35 13.75
CA PHE A 122 -6.88 -6.94 14.89
C PHE A 122 -7.02 -8.45 14.77
N GLY A 123 -7.21 -9.12 15.88
CA GLY A 123 -7.33 -10.58 15.95
C GLY A 123 -7.84 -11.07 17.29
N LEU A 124 -7.55 -12.34 17.62
CA LEU A 124 -7.98 -12.97 18.87
C LEU A 124 -7.48 -12.25 20.15
N GLY A 125 -6.35 -11.54 20.06
CA GLY A 125 -5.72 -10.83 21.18
C GLY A 125 -6.08 -9.35 21.33
N GLY A 126 -6.98 -8.83 20.50
CA GLY A 126 -7.28 -7.40 20.43
C GLY A 126 -6.82 -6.77 19.11
N GLY A 127 -6.77 -5.44 19.05
CA GLY A 127 -6.40 -4.73 17.83
C GLY A 127 -5.93 -3.30 18.07
N GLU A 128 -5.29 -2.75 17.06
CA GLU A 128 -4.71 -1.42 17.08
C GLU A 128 -4.86 -0.68 15.75
N VAL A 129 -4.80 0.65 15.81
CA VAL A 129 -4.69 1.50 14.63
C VAL A 129 -3.21 1.63 14.29
N VAL A 130 -2.81 1.08 13.14
CA VAL A 130 -1.41 1.04 12.71
C VAL A 130 -0.99 2.34 12.00
N GLY A 131 -1.95 3.03 11.38
CA GLY A 131 -1.67 4.33 10.77
C GLY A 131 -2.73 4.75 9.77
N THR A 132 -2.42 5.81 9.01
CA THR A 132 -3.33 6.33 7.98
C THR A 132 -2.91 5.91 6.57
N VAL A 133 -3.85 5.37 5.81
CA VAL A 133 -3.74 5.06 4.40
C VAL A 133 -4.37 6.18 3.57
N ARG A 134 -3.76 6.45 2.42
CA ARG A 134 -4.35 7.24 1.35
C ARG A 134 -4.27 6.43 0.08
N GLY A 135 -5.29 6.50 -0.76
CA GLY A 135 -5.20 5.97 -2.09
C GLY A 135 -6.10 6.71 -3.06
N SER A 136 -5.91 6.38 -4.33
CA SER A 136 -6.60 6.98 -5.46
C SER A 136 -6.84 5.92 -6.52
N LEU A 137 -7.95 6.02 -7.24
CA LEU A 137 -8.19 5.26 -8.46
C LEU A 137 -7.13 5.67 -9.51
N CYS A 138 -6.33 4.71 -9.96
CA CYS A 138 -5.42 4.92 -11.08
C CYS A 138 -6.20 4.75 -12.40
N SER A 139 -6.14 5.76 -13.26
CA SER A 139 -6.81 5.77 -14.57
C SER A 139 -5.94 5.23 -15.70
N ASP A 140 -4.99 4.34 -15.40
CA ASP A 140 -4.07 3.86 -16.42
C ASP A 140 -4.71 2.70 -17.20
N GLU A 141 -5.18 2.98 -18.42
CA GLU A 141 -5.70 2.01 -19.41
C GLU A 141 -4.58 1.10 -20.00
N ARG A 142 -3.40 1.03 -19.37
CA ARG A 142 -2.25 0.27 -19.86
C ARG A 142 -1.98 -1.02 -19.09
N ILE A 143 -3.03 -1.77 -18.75
CA ILE A 143 -2.87 -3.20 -18.44
C ILE A 143 -3.96 -4.04 -19.09
#